data_AF-A0A5C1QHR6-F1
#
_entry.id   AF-A0A5C1QHR6-F1
#
_cell.length_a   1.000
_cell.length_b   1.000
_cell.length_c   1.000
_cell.angle_alpha   90.00
_cell.angle_beta   90.00
_cell.angle_gamma   90.00
#
_symmetry.space_group_name_H-M   'P 1'
#
loop_
_entity.id
_entity.type
_entity.pdbx_description
1 polymer ?
#
loop_
_entity_poly.entity_id
_entity_poly.type
_entity_poly.pdbx_seq_one_letter_code
_entity_poly.pdbx_strand_id
1 'polypeptide(L)'
;MVINSNLPIKKPLPVTTTVIVVAVGMNGLLFMMNDALSLPLFFDSFFTIMISAFFGLVPGIITGLLSNLFYEVLMGFPGNFYPFALVNMFTAIATAVMVRKGFLNTPIGVIWIIFVLTLGNSILGAVIVTFLFEGFTNLVADDIVKAIIHTGNSIFTSALFTRILINFTDKGIAVLLTYFLYRHFSKMDRTSSTP
;
A
#
# COMPACT_ATOMS: atom_id res chain seq x y z
N MET A 1 -23.95 16.35 -18.38
CA MET A 1 -22.51 16.34 -18.70
C MET A 1 -21.80 15.63 -17.56
N VAL A 2 -21.50 14.33 -17.70
CA VAL A 2 -20.81 13.57 -16.65
C VAL A 2 -19.39 14.11 -16.58
N ILE A 3 -19.08 14.92 -15.56
CA ILE A 3 -17.70 15.28 -15.24
C ILE A 3 -16.95 13.96 -15.10
N ASN A 4 -15.93 13.76 -15.93
CA ASN A 4 -15.12 12.56 -15.96
C ASN A 4 -14.27 12.51 -14.68
N SER A 5 -14.87 12.11 -13.56
CA SER A 5 -14.26 12.02 -12.22
C SER A 5 -13.20 10.92 -12.11
N ASN A 6 -12.91 10.21 -13.20
CA ASN A 6 -11.96 9.11 -13.26
C ASN A 6 -10.53 9.55 -13.62
N LEU A 7 -10.31 10.84 -13.88
CA LEU A 7 -8.98 11.36 -14.24
C LEU A 7 -8.24 11.84 -12.98
N PRO A 8 -6.96 11.43 -12.78
CA PRO A 8 -6.16 11.90 -11.65
C PRO A 8 -6.05 13.42 -11.67
N ILE A 9 -6.05 14.02 -10.48
CA ILE A 9 -6.01 15.46 -10.29
C ILE A 9 -4.69 15.99 -10.83
N LYS A 10 -4.71 16.63 -12.01
CA LYS A 10 -3.55 17.34 -12.54
C LYS A 10 -3.33 18.62 -11.73
N LYS A 11 -2.32 18.61 -10.85
CA LYS A 11 -1.86 19.77 -10.09
C LYS A 11 -0.47 20.22 -10.57
N PRO A 12 -0.10 21.49 -10.36
CA PRO A 12 1.23 21.98 -10.68
C PRO A 12 2.31 21.22 -9.90
N LEU A 13 3.49 21.06 -10.49
CA LEU A 13 4.58 20.23 -9.98
C LEU A 13 4.93 20.49 -8.49
N PRO A 14 5.04 21.75 -8.01
CA PRO A 14 5.38 22.01 -6.60
C PRO A 14 4.35 21.43 -5.61
N VAL A 15 3.06 21.45 -5.97
CA VAL A 15 1.99 20.91 -5.13
C VAL A 15 2.09 19.38 -5.06
N THR A 16 2.32 18.74 -6.21
CA THR A 16 2.49 17.28 -6.29
C THR A 16 3.68 16.81 -5.47
N THR A 17 4.82 17.49 -5.57
CA THR A 17 6.02 17.16 -4.79
C THR A 17 5.76 17.31 -3.28
N THR A 18 5.10 18.39 -2.86
CA THR A 18 4.77 18.61 -1.45
C THR A 18 3.90 17.49 -0.89
N VAL A 19 2.87 17.09 -1.65
CA VAL A 19 1.97 16.01 -1.23
C VAL A 19 2.69 14.67 -1.15
N ILE A 20 3.63 14.38 -2.05
CA ILE A 20 4.46 13.16 -1.96
C ILE A 20 5.30 13.17 -0.68
N VAL A 21 5.97 14.27 -0.36
CA VAL A 21 6.80 14.37 0.86
C VAL A 21 5.97 14.15 2.12
N VAL A 22 4.79 14.79 2.20
CA VAL A 22 3.86 14.60 3.32
C VAL A 22 3.38 13.15 3.39
N ALA A 23 3.02 12.55 2.25
CA ALA A 23 2.56 11.16 2.18
C ALA A 23 3.63 10.18 2.69
N VAL A 24 4.89 10.36 2.28
CA VAL A 24 6.04 9.55 2.74
C VAL A 24 6.23 9.69 4.25
N GLY A 25 6.20 10.92 4.78
CA GLY A 25 6.31 11.16 6.22
C GLY A 25 5.18 10.52 7.03
N MET A 26 3.94 10.62 6.54
CA MET A 26 2.78 10.04 7.21
C MET A 26 2.76 8.50 7.16
N ASN A 27 3.21 7.91 6.05
CA ASN A 27 3.49 6.48 5.96
C ASN A 27 4.55 6.07 7.00
N GLY A 28 5.62 6.87 7.17
CA GLY A 28 6.63 6.68 8.21
C GLY A 28 6.06 6.70 9.62
N LEU A 29 5.15 7.63 9.90
CA LEU A 29 4.45 7.71 11.19
C LEU A 29 3.62 6.45 11.46
N LEU A 30 2.84 5.99 10.48
CA LEU A 30 2.04 4.76 10.61
C LEU A 30 2.92 3.53 10.83
N PHE A 31 4.04 3.44 10.12
CA PHE A 31 5.04 2.40 10.31
C PHE A 31 5.63 2.42 11.74
N MET A 32 6.00 3.58 12.27
CA MET A 32 6.49 3.71 13.65
C MET A 32 5.43 3.31 14.69
N MET A 33 4.15 3.64 14.44
CA MET A 33 3.05 3.22 15.31
C MET A 33 2.85 1.70 15.27
N ASN A 34 2.97 1.09 14.08
CA ASN A 34 2.89 -0.36 13.91
C ASN A 34 3.99 -1.07 14.69
N ASP A 35 5.22 -0.58 14.60
CA ASP A 35 6.38 -1.11 15.30
C ASP A 35 6.24 -0.96 16.82
N ALA A 36 5.89 0.24 17.31
CA ALA A 36 5.72 0.52 18.72
C ALA A 36 4.61 -0.31 19.40
N LEU A 37 3.56 -0.66 18.65
CA LEU A 37 2.45 -1.50 19.13
C LEU A 37 2.65 -2.99 18.85
N SER A 38 3.74 -3.36 18.16
CA SER A 38 4.03 -4.74 17.73
C SER A 38 2.85 -5.38 16.99
N LEU A 39 2.20 -4.62 16.11
CA LEU A 39 1.08 -5.13 15.33
C LEU A 39 1.60 -6.04 14.20
N PRO A 40 0.91 -7.15 13.90
CA PRO A 40 1.25 -8.01 12.77
C PRO A 40 0.73 -7.43 11.44
N LEU A 41 0.92 -6.12 11.21
CA LEU A 41 0.54 -5.39 10.00
C LEU A 41 1.77 -4.70 9.39
N PHE A 42 1.63 -4.15 8.18
CA PHE A 42 2.70 -3.41 7.53
C PHE A 42 2.50 -1.89 7.64
N PHE A 43 1.26 -1.42 7.47
CA PHE A 43 0.84 -0.01 7.49
C PHE A 43 1.74 0.92 6.68
N ASP A 44 2.23 0.41 5.56
CA ASP A 44 3.33 1.00 4.80
C ASP A 44 2.88 1.67 3.50
N SER A 45 1.62 1.52 3.12
CA SER A 45 1.14 1.90 1.80
C SER A 45 -0.20 2.63 1.80
N PHE A 46 -0.74 3.05 2.95
CA PHE A 46 -2.03 3.77 2.97
C PHE A 46 -1.93 5.06 2.17
N PHE A 47 -0.94 5.90 2.46
CA PHE A 47 -0.75 7.15 1.71
C PHE A 47 -0.26 6.88 0.29
N THR A 48 0.46 5.77 0.03
CA THR A 48 0.81 5.36 -1.34
C THR A 48 -0.43 5.09 -2.19
N ILE A 49 -1.39 4.31 -1.67
CA ILE A 49 -2.66 4.01 -2.34
C ILE A 49 -3.44 5.31 -2.57
N MET A 50 -3.51 6.17 -1.55
CA MET A 50 -4.18 7.46 -1.65
C MET A 50 -3.56 8.34 -2.75
N ILE A 51 -2.24 8.54 -2.76
CA ILE A 51 -1.57 9.34 -3.80
C ILE A 51 -1.77 8.72 -5.19
N SER A 52 -1.69 7.39 -5.29
CA SER A 52 -1.92 6.68 -6.56
C SER A 52 -3.35 6.88 -7.09
N ALA A 53 -4.34 6.90 -6.20
CA ALA A 53 -5.74 7.08 -6.54
C ALA A 53 -6.06 8.53 -6.96
N PHE A 54 -5.54 9.53 -6.22
CA PHE A 54 -5.90 10.93 -6.44
C PHE A 54 -4.97 11.65 -7.43
N PHE A 55 -3.65 11.40 -7.38
CA PHE A 55 -2.64 12.11 -8.17
C PHE A 55 -2.09 11.24 -9.32
N GLY A 56 -2.41 9.94 -9.32
CA GLY A 56 -2.12 9.02 -10.41
C GLY A 56 -0.80 8.25 -10.26
N LEU A 57 -0.44 7.58 -11.35
CA LEU A 57 0.60 6.54 -11.38
C LEU A 57 1.99 7.02 -10.91
N VAL A 58 2.53 8.08 -11.53
CA VAL A 58 3.91 8.52 -11.27
C VAL A 58 4.09 9.03 -9.83
N PRO A 59 3.23 9.93 -9.30
CA PRO A 59 3.30 10.33 -7.89
C PRO A 59 3.16 9.16 -6.92
N GLY A 60 2.29 8.20 -7.25
CA GLY A 60 2.10 6.97 -6.48
C GLY A 60 3.36 6.12 -6.40
N ILE A 61 4.00 5.83 -7.54
CA ILE A 61 5.24 5.04 -7.60
C ILE A 61 6.34 5.70 -6.78
N ILE A 62 6.52 7.02 -6.94
CA ILE A 62 7.53 7.78 -6.19
C ILE A 62 7.23 7.69 -4.69
N THR A 63 5.97 7.84 -4.28
CA THR A 63 5.57 7.72 -2.87
C THR A 63 5.89 6.34 -2.32
N GLY A 64 5.55 5.26 -3.04
CA GLY A 64 5.83 3.89 -2.61
C GLY A 64 7.33 3.60 -2.50
N LEU A 65 8.12 4.01 -3.50
CA LEU A 65 9.57 3.89 -3.48
C LEU A 65 10.18 4.63 -2.28
N LEU A 66 9.86 5.91 -2.14
CA LEU A 66 10.44 6.76 -1.09
C LEU A 66 9.98 6.35 0.30
N SER A 67 8.78 5.79 0.46
CA SER A 67 8.30 5.32 1.77
C SER A 67 9.19 4.20 2.32
N ASN A 68 9.48 3.17 1.51
CA ASN A 68 10.33 2.07 1.96
C ASN A 68 11.80 2.47 2.14
N LEU A 69 12.31 3.38 1.31
CA LEU A 69 13.64 3.98 1.53
C LEU A 69 13.67 4.84 2.80
N PHE A 70 12.57 5.53 3.11
CA PHE A 70 12.47 6.33 4.32
C PHE A 70 12.42 5.46 5.58
N TYR A 71 11.72 4.32 5.56
CA TYR A 71 11.75 3.37 6.69
C TYR A 71 13.14 2.82 6.93
N GLU A 72 13.87 2.52 5.86
CA GLU A 72 15.27 2.10 5.93
C GLU A 72 16.10 3.14 6.69
N VAL A 73 15.96 4.42 6.37
CA VAL A 73 16.62 5.52 7.08
C VAL A 73 16.16 5.63 8.54
N LEU A 74 14.85 5.57 8.79
CA LEU A 74 14.27 5.70 10.14
C LEU A 74 14.77 4.63 11.10
N MET A 75 14.97 3.41 10.60
CA MET A 75 15.44 2.27 11.39
C MET A 75 16.97 2.14 11.42
N GLY A 76 17.71 3.13 10.90
CA GLY A 76 19.17 3.15 10.96
C GLY A 76 19.86 2.24 9.93
N PHE A 77 19.26 2.04 8.75
CA PHE A 77 19.78 1.26 7.63
C PHE A 77 20.09 -0.23 7.93
N PRO A 78 19.11 -1.02 8.43
CA PRO A 78 19.34 -2.44 8.73
C PRO A 78 19.44 -3.37 7.50
N GLY A 79 19.10 -2.90 6.31
CA GLY A 79 19.07 -3.63 5.05
C GLY A 79 17.74 -4.33 4.73
N ASN A 80 16.72 -4.17 5.58
CA ASN A 80 15.53 -5.03 5.54
C ASN A 80 14.32 -4.40 4.83
N PHE A 81 14.25 -3.08 4.69
CA PHE A 81 13.03 -2.38 4.25
C PHE A 81 13.08 -1.96 2.79
N TYR A 82 14.25 -1.56 2.28
CA TYR A 82 14.39 -1.09 0.90
C TYR A 82 13.98 -2.13 -0.17
N PRO A 83 14.16 -3.47 -0.02
CA PRO A 83 13.71 -4.43 -1.03
C PRO A 83 12.18 -4.41 -1.20
N PHE A 84 11.44 -4.11 -0.13
CA PHE A 84 9.98 -4.00 -0.15
C PHE A 84 9.47 -2.74 -0.86
N ALA A 85 10.35 -1.82 -1.26
CA ALA A 85 9.97 -0.74 -2.18
C ALA A 85 9.33 -1.28 -3.46
N LEU A 86 9.76 -2.43 -3.96
CA LEU A 86 9.16 -3.11 -5.11
C LEU A 86 7.68 -3.46 -4.86
N VAL A 87 7.36 -3.92 -3.66
CA VAL A 87 5.99 -4.27 -3.24
C VAL A 87 5.11 -3.02 -3.20
N ASN A 88 5.63 -1.93 -2.63
CA ASN A 88 4.89 -0.67 -2.51
C ASN A 88 4.73 0.04 -3.87
N MET A 89 5.73 -0.06 -4.76
CA MET A 89 5.59 0.40 -6.15
C MET A 89 4.56 -0.42 -6.93
N PHE A 90 4.54 -1.75 -6.78
CA PHE A 90 3.47 -2.57 -7.35
C PHE A 90 2.10 -2.11 -6.82
N THR A 91 1.99 -1.85 -5.51
CA THR A 91 0.77 -1.34 -4.90
C THR A 91 0.30 -0.05 -5.57
N ALA A 92 1.22 0.89 -5.81
CA ALA A 92 0.93 2.13 -6.50
C ALA A 92 0.46 1.91 -7.94
N ILE A 93 1.16 1.05 -8.69
CA ILE A 93 0.85 0.73 -10.09
C ILE A 93 -0.54 0.11 -10.21
N ALA A 94 -0.79 -0.95 -9.45
CA ALA A 94 -2.07 -1.66 -9.47
C ALA A 94 -3.22 -0.72 -9.08
N THR A 95 -3.06 0.06 -8.02
CA THR A 95 -4.05 1.05 -7.59
C THR A 95 -4.36 2.05 -8.70
N ALA A 96 -3.34 2.71 -9.24
CA ALA A 96 -3.54 3.73 -10.28
C ALA A 96 -4.20 3.17 -11.54
N VAL A 97 -3.84 1.94 -11.96
CA VAL A 97 -4.45 1.28 -13.12
C VAL A 97 -5.92 0.95 -12.86
N MET A 98 -6.25 0.38 -11.70
CA MET A 98 -7.63 -0.01 -11.38
C MET A 98 -8.54 1.20 -11.12
N VAL A 99 -8.02 2.25 -10.47
CA VAL A 99 -8.74 3.51 -10.27
C VAL A 99 -9.07 4.17 -11.61
N ARG A 100 -8.13 4.20 -12.56
CA ARG A 100 -8.38 4.70 -13.94
C ARG A 100 -9.47 3.90 -14.67
N LYS A 101 -9.60 2.62 -14.37
CA LYS A 101 -10.68 1.75 -14.88
C LYS A 101 -12.01 1.90 -14.11
N GLY A 102 -12.08 2.81 -13.13
CA GLY A 102 -13.28 3.11 -12.37
C GLY A 102 -13.60 2.13 -11.24
N PHE A 103 -12.65 1.28 -10.82
CA PHE A 103 -12.90 0.28 -9.78
C PHE A 103 -13.23 0.93 -8.43
N LEU A 104 -12.62 2.07 -8.12
CA LEU A 104 -12.89 2.81 -6.88
C LEU A 104 -14.27 3.49 -6.84
N ASN A 105 -15.04 3.44 -7.94
CA ASN A 105 -16.40 3.97 -7.97
C ASN A 105 -17.43 3.02 -7.37
N THR A 106 -17.13 1.72 -7.26
CA THR A 106 -18.11 0.70 -6.85
C THR A 106 -17.57 -0.16 -5.70
N PRO A 107 -18.41 -0.62 -4.76
CA PRO A 107 -17.98 -1.54 -3.71
C PRO A 107 -17.34 -2.83 -4.25
N ILE A 108 -17.87 -3.37 -5.35
CA ILE A 108 -17.31 -4.57 -5.99
C ILE A 108 -15.92 -4.28 -6.56
N GLY A 109 -15.71 -3.11 -7.17
CA GLY A 109 -14.38 -2.72 -7.65
C GLY A 109 -13.37 -2.50 -6.51
N VAL A 110 -13.80 -2.01 -5.34
CA VAL A 110 -12.97 -1.93 -4.13
C VAL A 110 -12.52 -3.33 -3.68
N ILE A 111 -13.42 -4.31 -3.67
CA ILE A 111 -13.08 -5.71 -3.33
C ILE A 111 -12.01 -6.24 -4.29
N TRP A 112 -12.15 -5.96 -5.60
CA TRP A 112 -11.14 -6.33 -6.58
C TRP A 112 -9.79 -5.65 -6.34
N ILE A 113 -9.76 -4.37 -5.96
CA ILE A 113 -8.51 -3.68 -5.63
C ILE A 113 -7.85 -4.38 -4.43
N ILE A 114 -8.59 -4.64 -3.35
CA ILE A 114 -8.07 -5.33 -2.16
C ILE A 114 -7.50 -6.70 -2.55
N PHE A 115 -8.23 -7.47 -3.36
CA PHE A 115 -7.80 -8.80 -3.81
C PHE A 115 -6.50 -8.76 -4.61
N VAL A 116 -6.40 -7.89 -5.61
CA VAL A 116 -5.21 -7.76 -6.46
C VAL A 116 -3.99 -7.30 -5.65
N LEU A 117 -4.17 -6.30 -4.78
CA LEU A 117 -3.10 -5.81 -3.91
C LEU A 117 -2.64 -6.88 -2.92
N THR A 118 -3.58 -7.62 -2.33
CA THR A 118 -3.28 -8.70 -1.38
C THR A 118 -2.42 -9.77 -2.05
N LEU A 119 -2.88 -10.32 -3.18
CA LEU A 119 -2.16 -11.40 -3.85
C LEU A 119 -0.80 -10.94 -4.39
N GLY A 120 -0.76 -9.81 -5.09
CA GLY A 120 0.48 -9.31 -5.68
C GLY A 120 1.53 -8.99 -4.61
N ASN A 121 1.14 -8.31 -3.53
CA ASN A 121 2.07 -8.01 -2.44
C ASN A 121 2.53 -9.25 -1.70
N SER A 122 1.65 -10.23 -1.52
CA SER A 122 2.00 -11.45 -0.80
C SER A 122 2.98 -12.30 -1.58
N ILE A 123 2.79 -12.43 -2.89
CA ILE A 123 3.71 -13.15 -3.78
C ILE A 123 5.06 -12.44 -3.80
N LEU A 124 5.07 -11.13 -4.11
CA LEU A 124 6.32 -10.36 -4.16
C LEU A 124 7.05 -10.38 -2.82
N GLY A 125 6.34 -10.17 -1.73
CA GLY A 125 6.91 -10.20 -0.38
C GLY A 125 7.42 -11.57 0.02
N ALA A 126 6.72 -12.65 -0.32
CA ALA A 126 7.17 -14.02 -0.02
C ALA A 126 8.44 -14.39 -0.82
N VAL A 127 8.51 -13.98 -2.09
CA VAL A 127 9.72 -14.14 -2.92
C VAL A 127 10.87 -13.37 -2.30
N ILE A 128 10.70 -12.07 -2.00
CA ILE A 128 11.73 -11.24 -1.37
C ILE A 128 12.24 -11.89 -0.09
N VAL A 129 11.34 -12.31 0.81
CA VAL A 129 11.74 -12.90 2.09
C VAL A 129 12.41 -14.25 1.96
N THR A 130 11.92 -15.11 1.08
CA THR A 130 12.51 -16.44 0.93
C THR A 130 13.91 -16.36 0.33
N PHE A 131 14.14 -15.48 -0.65
CA PHE A 131 15.39 -15.45 -1.41
C PHE A 131 16.43 -14.45 -0.89
N LEU A 132 16.01 -13.32 -0.29
CA LEU A 132 16.93 -12.30 0.21
C LEU A 132 17.15 -12.38 1.72
N PHE A 133 16.24 -13.03 2.45
CA PHE A 133 16.23 -13.04 3.90
C PHE A 133 16.09 -14.47 4.49
N GLU A 134 16.31 -15.50 3.67
CA GLU A 134 16.26 -16.92 4.09
C GLU A 134 14.94 -17.34 4.78
N GLY A 135 13.86 -16.58 4.57
CA GLY A 135 12.56 -16.80 5.18
C GLY A 135 12.16 -15.84 6.30
N PHE A 136 13.08 -15.02 6.83
CA PHE A 136 12.83 -14.21 8.02
C PHE A 136 13.45 -12.81 7.93
N THR A 137 12.65 -11.78 8.15
CA THR A 137 13.05 -10.36 8.21
C THR A 137 13.33 -9.84 9.63
N ASN A 138 13.18 -10.70 10.64
CA ASN A 138 13.18 -10.36 12.07
C ASN A 138 12.11 -9.32 12.46
N LEU A 139 10.94 -9.39 11.82
CA LEU A 139 9.78 -8.57 12.12
C LEU A 139 8.67 -9.41 12.76
N VAL A 140 7.69 -8.76 13.40
CA VAL A 140 6.56 -9.43 14.08
C VAL A 140 5.82 -10.43 13.18
N ALA A 141 5.73 -10.16 11.87
CA ALA A 141 5.14 -11.07 10.89
C ALA A 141 5.81 -12.46 10.86
N ASP A 142 7.10 -12.54 11.19
CA ASP A 142 7.86 -13.79 11.14
C ASP A 142 7.47 -14.77 12.24
N ASP A 143 6.85 -14.31 13.33
CA ASP A 143 6.34 -15.21 14.37
C ASP A 143 5.16 -16.04 13.85
N ILE A 144 4.32 -15.46 12.99
CA ILE A 144 3.27 -16.19 12.28
C ILE A 144 3.89 -17.16 11.27
N VAL A 145 4.95 -16.75 10.55
CA VAL A 145 5.66 -17.62 9.61
C VAL A 145 6.20 -18.85 10.35
N LYS A 146 6.89 -18.67 11.47
CA LYS A 146 7.43 -19.76 12.31
C LYS A 146 6.32 -20.69 12.78
N ALA A 147 5.19 -20.15 13.23
CA ALA A 147 4.04 -20.95 13.67
C ALA A 147 3.51 -21.87 12.54
N ILE A 148 3.45 -21.38 11.30
CA ILE A 148 3.02 -22.19 10.15
C ILE A 148 4.09 -23.22 9.73
N ILE A 149 5.38 -22.87 9.84
CA ILE A 149 6.47 -23.83 9.60
C ILE A 149 6.38 -25.01 10.56
N HIS A 150 6.03 -24.79 11.82
CA HIS A 150 5.84 -25.86 12.81
C HIS A 150 4.74 -26.87 12.44
N THR A 151 3.83 -26.53 11.52
CA THR A 151 2.83 -27.48 11.01
C THR A 151 3.35 -28.32 9.81
N GLY A 152 4.66 -28.25 9.50
CA GLY A 152 5.30 -29.02 8.44
C GLY A 152 5.29 -28.36 7.06
N ASN A 153 4.93 -27.08 6.96
CA ASN A 153 4.96 -26.33 5.70
C ASN A 153 6.37 -25.86 5.34
N SER A 154 6.63 -25.68 4.05
CA SER A 154 7.89 -25.06 3.57
C SER A 154 7.96 -23.58 3.98
N ILE A 155 9.18 -23.02 4.01
CA ILE A 155 9.43 -21.60 4.32
C ILE A 155 8.64 -20.69 3.36
N PHE A 156 8.73 -20.94 2.05
CA PHE A 156 8.04 -20.13 1.05
C PHE A 156 6.52 -20.16 1.24
N THR A 157 5.95 -21.36 1.41
CA THR A 157 4.50 -21.53 1.61
C THR A 157 4.04 -20.82 2.89
N SER A 158 4.80 -20.95 3.97
CA SER A 158 4.50 -20.30 5.26
C SER A 158 4.58 -18.77 5.16
N ALA A 159 5.61 -18.25 4.48
CA ALA A 159 5.78 -16.82 4.22
C ALA A 159 4.66 -16.26 3.34
N LEU A 160 4.22 -17.01 2.32
CA LEU A 160 3.14 -16.63 1.43
C LEU A 160 1.79 -16.58 2.15
N PHE A 161 1.41 -17.64 2.88
CA PHE A 161 0.15 -17.68 3.61
C PHE A 161 0.07 -16.58 4.68
N THR A 162 1.14 -16.40 5.45
CA THR A 162 1.24 -15.31 6.43
C THR A 162 1.01 -13.97 5.77
N ARG A 163 1.69 -13.70 4.64
CA ARG A 163 1.57 -12.43 3.94
C ARG A 163 0.21 -12.23 3.30
N ILE A 164 -0.47 -13.28 2.85
CA ILE A 164 -1.86 -13.19 2.36
C ILE A 164 -2.76 -12.70 3.48
N LEU A 165 -2.67 -13.30 4.67
CA LEU A 165 -3.47 -12.91 5.83
C LEU A 165 -3.21 -11.45 6.24
N ILE A 166 -1.94 -11.08 6.35
CA ILE A 166 -1.54 -9.74 6.77
C ILE A 166 -1.93 -8.69 5.71
N ASN A 167 -1.60 -8.92 4.43
CA ASN A 167 -1.92 -7.97 3.37
C ASN A 167 -3.44 -7.86 3.14
N PHE A 168 -4.22 -8.92 3.36
CA PHE A 168 -5.67 -8.82 3.24
C PHE A 168 -6.24 -7.81 4.23
N THR A 169 -5.83 -7.90 5.49
CA THR A 169 -6.23 -6.95 6.54
C THR A 169 -5.69 -5.55 6.25
N ASP A 170 -4.38 -5.46 6.00
CA ASP A 170 -3.67 -4.20 5.80
C ASP A 170 -4.19 -3.41 4.58
N LYS A 171 -4.28 -4.07 3.42
CA LYS A 171 -4.79 -3.45 2.19
C LYS A 171 -6.30 -3.28 2.22
N GLY A 172 -7.01 -4.13 2.96
CA GLY A 172 -8.42 -3.94 3.27
C GLY A 172 -8.67 -2.59 3.93
N ILE A 173 -7.99 -2.31 5.04
CA ILE A 173 -8.10 -1.04 5.77
C ILE A 173 -7.72 0.14 4.86
N ALA A 174 -6.55 0.06 4.21
CA ALA A 174 -6.03 1.18 3.42
C ALA A 174 -6.91 1.53 2.21
N VAL A 175 -7.40 0.53 1.47
CA VAL A 175 -8.27 0.73 0.31
C VAL A 175 -9.65 1.22 0.74
N LEU A 176 -10.22 0.69 1.82
CA LEU A 176 -11.53 1.13 2.32
C LEU A 176 -11.50 2.59 2.77
N LEU A 177 -10.48 3.00 3.53
CA LEU A 177 -10.31 4.40 3.92
C LEU A 177 -10.16 5.30 2.68
N THR A 178 -9.34 4.89 1.71
CA THR A 178 -9.18 5.62 0.45
C THR A 178 -10.50 5.72 -0.32
N TYR A 179 -11.30 4.65 -0.35
CA TYR A 179 -12.61 4.63 -1.00
C TYR A 179 -13.60 5.60 -0.36
N PHE A 180 -13.69 5.65 0.96
CA PHE A 180 -14.57 6.58 1.67
C PHE A 180 -14.16 8.04 1.42
N LEU A 181 -12.86 8.34 1.46
CA LEU A 181 -12.34 9.66 1.12
C LEU A 181 -12.66 10.03 -0.33
N TYR A 182 -12.44 9.11 -1.28
CA TYR A 182 -12.73 9.34 -2.69
C TYR A 182 -14.22 9.64 -2.94
N ARG A 183 -15.11 8.88 -2.29
CA ARG A 183 -16.56 9.13 -2.33
C ARG A 183 -16.95 10.47 -1.71
N HIS A 184 -16.30 10.89 -0.63
CA HIS A 184 -16.56 12.17 0.01
C HIS A 184 -16.18 13.35 -0.90
N PHE A 185 -14.97 13.35 -1.45
CA PHE A 185 -14.53 14.39 -2.40
C PHE A 185 -15.37 14.43 -3.69
N SER A 186 -15.68 13.26 -4.27
CA SER A 186 -16.51 13.19 -5.48
C SER A 186 -17.93 13.75 -5.27
N LYS A 187 -18.48 13.67 -4.06
CA LYS A 187 -19.77 14.31 -3.73
C LYS A 187 -19.63 15.83 -3.66
N MET A 188 -18.58 16.36 -3.05
CA MET A 188 -18.37 17.81 -2.91
C MET A 188 -18.22 18.51 -4.27
N ASP A 189 -17.46 17.93 -5.20
CA ASP A 189 -17.28 18.50 -6.54
C ASP A 189 -18.61 18.63 -7.30
N ARG A 190 -19.54 17.70 -7.08
CA ARG A 190 -20.88 17.74 -7.71
C ARG A 190 -21.73 18.88 -7.13
N THR A 191 -21.68 19.10 -5.82
CA THR A 191 -22.44 20.17 -5.15
C THR A 191 -21.92 21.58 -5.44
N SER A 192 -20.63 21.75 -5.74
CA SER A 192 -20.07 23.05 -6.18
C SER A 192 -20.39 23.38 -7.65
N SER A 193 -20.89 22.40 -8.41
CA SER A 193 -21.20 22.55 -9.84
C SER A 193 -22.70 22.72 -10.14
N THR A 194 -23.55 22.70 -9.10
CA THR A 194 -24.97 23.06 -9.20
C THR A 194 -25.15 24.56 -8.94
N PRO A 195 -25.67 25.33 -9.91
CA PRO A 195 -25.96 26.76 -9.73
C PRO A 195 -27.09 27.01 -8.73
#